data_AF-A0AB74HU54-F1
#
_entry.id   AF-A0AB74HU54-F1
#
_cell.length_a   1.000
_cell.length_b   1.000
_cell.length_c   1.000
_cell.angle_alpha   90.00
_cell.angle_beta   90.00
_cell.angle_gamma   90.00
#
_symmetry.space_group_name_H-M   'P 1'
#
loop_
_entity.id
_entity.type
_entity.pdbx_description
1 polymer ?
#
loop_
_entity_poly.entity_id
_entity_poly.type
_entity_poly.pdbx_seq_one_letter_code
_entity_poly.pdbx_strand_id
1 'polypeptide(L)'
;MASIKELPRWEDEVYQIARGDKVEGGVGGIANMQAKTLAERTRYLKNVVESIPDYREFTFYKTENDPEGKLAGIAETHDGQLFRVAQGIDSENSFIYYRNDDGDAVPVAWQPGTELVKILSNLISDQGDNPFSVVFDNGLSPLGYKNGRLYADEFEKLYSSDSGLEFGGSIIDNNPPEGWRFVIYYRNGLVMCGQKDDGTMIGFGEGGSGGGSIEPGDTAPDYDSIRMYSGTATVRDVVGKRAGGRFVVNPDDTTSEEIPGGILVDVLGRRWYRQADFVSYDMFLAPRIPAATLLSVQVALAMGNRSSAIAYLAGVEAADKAIQAAHRFANIMKIPVRQNDGAFLMLVDHEAEVRTNTDLSGAIILTSANSGVNEIRWGPLRLLDPSAPEPMRMFNIKGKPRIELTAEELATFNATYSKYLKKGSQYLPYPKLYAYYGGMFYALSHEVEIYRNGERNKPRDRVLYREFSRIGKNGALTERIVKDIPDGTIGYAAIIQKEDDFLEFKCPHFIELGDSRRFLNIEVSRPMVRIKNLVHTSWQTNATSLESRVVISAREVFDVFCEYGETTCHPAENGSYVICIRDTCNVHIDNY
;
A
#
# COMPACT_ATOMS: atom_id res chain seq x y z
N MET A 1 11.66 101.59 22.92
CA MET A 1 11.60 101.19 21.49
C MET A 1 10.51 100.16 21.34
N ALA A 2 9.65 100.28 20.32
CA ALA A 2 8.64 99.27 20.03
C ALA A 2 9.29 98.10 19.27
N SER A 3 9.10 96.86 19.71
CA SER A 3 9.62 95.64 19.08
C SER A 3 8.49 94.83 18.46
N ILE A 4 8.78 94.10 17.38
CA ILE A 4 7.85 93.11 16.82
C ILE A 4 7.76 91.93 17.78
N LYS A 5 6.55 91.52 18.15
CA LYS A 5 6.33 90.32 18.95
C LYS A 5 6.29 89.11 18.02
N GLU A 6 7.26 88.21 18.18
CA GLU A 6 7.35 86.96 17.42
C GLU A 6 6.44 85.89 18.01
N LEU A 7 5.68 85.21 17.15
CA LEU A 7 4.90 84.02 17.47
C LEU A 7 5.39 82.86 16.61
N PRO A 8 5.49 81.62 17.12
CA PRO A 8 5.96 80.47 16.36
C PRO A 8 4.85 79.97 15.42
N ARG A 9 4.54 80.75 14.38
CA ARG A 9 3.46 80.46 13.43
C ARG A 9 3.99 80.54 12.00
N TRP A 10 3.60 79.58 11.18
CA TRP A 10 3.77 79.68 9.74
C TRP A 10 2.59 80.45 9.15
N GLU A 11 2.88 81.56 8.49
CA GLU A 11 1.91 82.31 7.68
C GLU A 11 2.06 81.90 6.22
N ASP A 12 0.99 81.74 5.44
CA ASP A 12 1.09 81.17 4.08
C ASP A 12 1.57 82.18 3.02
N GLU A 13 1.31 83.47 3.23
CA GLU A 13 1.68 84.53 2.30
C GLU A 13 2.40 85.70 3.01
N VAL A 14 3.24 86.43 2.28
CA VAL A 14 3.82 87.70 2.75
C VAL A 14 3.17 88.82 1.95
N TYR A 15 2.27 89.57 2.59
CA TYR A 15 1.50 90.63 1.94
C TYR A 15 2.42 91.66 1.27
N GLN A 16 2.16 92.03 0.02
CA GLN A 16 2.88 93.12 -0.64
C GLN A 16 2.05 94.40 -0.58
N ILE A 17 2.62 95.46 -0.01
CA ILE A 17 1.96 96.77 0.07
C ILE A 17 1.59 97.26 -1.33
N ALA A 18 0.32 97.58 -1.52
CA ALA A 18 -0.25 98.07 -2.76
C ALA A 18 -0.36 99.60 -2.78
N ARG A 19 -0.47 100.21 -3.97
CA ARG A 19 -0.58 101.68 -4.11
C ARG A 19 -1.84 102.28 -3.46
N GLY A 20 -2.87 101.47 -3.20
CA GLY A 20 -4.09 101.89 -2.53
C GLY A 20 -4.01 101.85 -1.00
N ASP A 21 -2.93 101.30 -0.44
CA ASP A 21 -2.83 101.09 0.99
C ASP A 21 -2.38 102.35 1.72
N LYS A 22 -2.96 102.55 2.90
CA LYS A 22 -2.53 103.59 3.82
C LYS A 22 -1.32 103.09 4.62
N VAL A 23 -0.16 103.68 4.36
CA VAL A 23 1.10 103.31 5.04
C VAL A 23 1.09 103.88 6.47
N GLU A 24 0.58 103.06 7.41
CA GLU A 24 0.53 103.40 8.83
C GLU A 24 1.44 102.49 9.65
N GLY A 25 2.03 103.05 10.71
CA GLY A 25 2.81 102.31 11.71
C GLY A 25 1.93 101.71 12.82
N GLY A 26 2.56 101.02 13.77
CA GLY A 26 1.86 100.33 14.87
C GLY A 26 1.63 98.84 14.61
N VAL A 27 1.04 98.14 15.60
CA VAL A 27 0.95 96.65 15.63
C VAL A 27 0.09 96.09 14.48
N GLY A 28 -0.90 96.85 14.00
CA GLY A 28 -1.75 96.48 12.87
C GLY A 28 -1.50 97.31 11.60
N GLY A 29 -0.46 98.14 11.60
CA GLY A 29 -0.14 99.01 10.48
C GLY A 29 0.38 98.22 9.28
N ILE A 30 -0.08 98.55 8.08
CA ILE A 30 0.29 97.86 6.83
C ILE A 30 1.82 97.87 6.62
N ALA A 31 2.50 98.92 7.07
CA ALA A 31 3.97 99.05 6.96
C ALA A 31 4.74 97.95 7.72
N ASN A 32 4.18 97.41 8.81
CA ASN A 32 4.85 96.42 9.67
C ASN A 32 4.37 94.98 9.42
N MET A 33 3.37 94.79 8.56
CA MET A 33 2.74 93.49 8.34
C MET A 33 3.74 92.48 7.79
N GLN A 34 4.52 92.86 6.78
CA GLN A 34 5.58 92.02 6.19
C GLN A 34 6.62 91.58 7.22
N ALA A 35 7.12 92.54 8.02
CA ALA A 35 8.15 92.27 9.01
C ALA A 35 7.62 91.35 10.13
N LYS A 36 6.36 91.51 10.54
CA LYS A 36 5.71 90.62 11.51
C LYS A 36 5.57 89.20 10.97
N THR A 37 5.02 89.03 9.76
CA THR A 37 4.86 87.73 9.10
C THR A 37 6.20 87.00 8.95
N LEU A 38 7.26 87.71 8.57
CA LEU A 38 8.59 87.12 8.47
C LEU A 38 9.15 86.72 9.85
N ALA A 39 9.01 87.58 10.87
CA ALA A 39 9.48 87.29 12.21
C ALA A 39 8.76 86.05 12.82
N GLU A 40 7.47 85.88 12.54
CA GLU A 40 6.70 84.70 12.96
C GLU A 40 7.17 83.41 12.26
N ARG A 41 7.37 83.46 10.93
CA ARG A 41 7.93 82.33 10.15
C ARG A 41 9.34 81.96 10.62
N THR A 42 10.20 82.95 10.88
CA THR A 42 11.56 82.72 11.39
C THR A 42 11.53 82.05 12.75
N ARG A 43 10.65 82.49 13.66
CA ARG A 43 10.48 81.86 14.97
C ARG A 43 9.96 80.44 14.87
N TYR A 44 9.01 80.18 13.97
CA TYR A 44 8.52 78.82 13.68
C TYR A 44 9.66 77.92 13.17
N LEU A 45 10.41 78.35 12.16
CA LEU A 45 11.53 77.59 11.60
C LEU A 45 12.63 77.32 12.64
N LYS A 46 12.94 78.31 13.48
CA LYS A 46 13.89 78.13 14.58
C LYS A 46 13.43 77.03 15.53
N ASN A 47 12.15 77.04 15.93
CA ASN A 47 11.59 75.99 16.78
C ASN A 47 11.61 74.62 16.09
N VAL A 48 11.27 74.55 14.79
CA VAL A 48 11.33 73.30 14.02
C VAL A 48 12.77 72.77 14.00
N VAL A 49 13.75 73.60 13.68
CA VAL A 49 15.17 73.21 13.64
C VAL A 49 15.69 72.80 15.01
N GLU A 50 15.35 73.54 16.07
CA GLU A 50 15.72 73.20 17.46
C GLU A 50 15.00 71.93 17.96
N SER A 51 13.89 71.53 17.32
CA SER A 51 13.10 70.34 17.68
C SER A 51 13.44 69.08 16.90
N ILE A 52 14.36 69.11 15.92
CA ILE A 52 14.81 67.91 15.20
C ILE A 52 15.89 67.19 16.04
N PRO A 53 15.57 66.10 16.77
CA PRO A 53 16.45 65.47 17.74
C PRO A 53 17.15 64.24 17.15
N ASP A 54 17.49 64.26 15.84
CA ASP A 54 18.05 63.11 15.12
C ASP A 54 19.44 63.37 14.51
N TYR A 55 20.04 64.54 14.75
CA TYR A 55 21.41 64.87 14.29
C TYR A 55 22.45 64.91 15.43
N ARG A 56 22.04 64.71 16.69
CA ARG A 56 22.98 64.55 17.82
C ARG A 56 22.85 63.16 18.41
N GLU A 57 23.16 62.15 17.60
CA GLU A 57 23.60 60.90 18.17
C GLU A 57 24.92 61.21 18.89
N PHE A 58 24.89 61.41 20.22
CA PHE A 58 26.08 61.50 21.08
C PHE A 58 26.85 60.17 21.01
N THR A 59 27.46 59.94 19.85
CA THR A 59 28.16 58.72 19.49
C THR A 59 29.63 59.01 19.61
N PHE A 60 30.24 58.39 20.60
CA PHE A 60 31.65 58.50 20.84
C PHE A 60 32.35 57.22 20.38
N TYR A 61 33.64 57.35 20.14
CA TYR A 61 34.49 56.27 19.66
C TYR A 61 35.60 56.05 20.68
N LYS A 62 35.97 54.79 20.84
CA LYS A 62 37.14 54.42 21.64
C LYS A 62 38.39 55.02 21.01
N THR A 63 39.27 55.61 21.83
CA THR A 63 40.58 56.11 21.40
C THR A 63 41.66 55.57 22.33
N GLU A 64 42.94 55.70 21.97
CA GLU A 64 44.04 55.22 22.83
C GLU A 64 44.01 55.86 24.24
N ASN A 65 43.55 57.11 24.34
CA ASN A 65 43.45 57.85 25.60
C ASN A 65 42.05 57.77 26.26
N ASP A 66 41.07 57.17 25.59
CA ASP A 66 39.74 56.85 26.13
C ASP A 66 39.30 55.48 25.57
N PRO A 67 39.87 54.37 26.08
CA PRO A 67 39.66 53.03 25.52
C PRO A 67 38.21 52.53 25.62
N GLU A 68 37.40 53.15 26.49
CA GLU A 68 35.99 52.82 26.68
C GLU A 68 35.05 53.84 26.01
N GLY A 69 35.58 54.96 25.48
CA GLY A 69 34.82 56.06 24.87
C GLY A 69 33.90 56.81 25.84
N LYS A 70 34.05 56.56 27.15
CA LYS A 70 33.16 57.09 28.20
C LYS A 70 33.54 58.49 28.63
N LEU A 71 34.83 58.82 28.63
CA LEU A 71 35.32 60.14 29.07
C LEU A 71 34.81 61.23 28.15
N ALA A 72 34.88 61.00 26.82
CA ALA A 72 34.31 61.91 25.83
C ALA A 72 32.79 62.03 25.97
N GLY A 73 32.11 60.92 26.29
CA GLY A 73 30.67 60.91 26.52
C GLY A 73 30.21 61.68 27.74
N ILE A 74 30.87 61.49 28.87
CA ILE A 74 30.60 62.23 30.11
C ILE A 74 30.86 63.73 29.93
N ALA A 75 31.95 64.10 29.26
CA ALA A 75 32.33 65.51 29.07
C ALA A 75 31.29 66.30 28.25
N GLU A 76 30.60 65.65 27.32
CA GLU A 76 29.67 66.28 26.37
C GLU A 76 28.18 66.03 26.70
N THR A 77 27.89 65.35 27.81
CA THR A 77 26.52 65.10 28.28
C THR A 77 26.29 65.60 29.69
N HIS A 78 25.05 65.94 30.02
CA HIS A 78 24.66 66.37 31.36
C HIS A 78 24.14 65.17 32.20
N ASP A 79 24.04 65.36 33.51
CA ASP A 79 23.45 64.37 34.42
C ASP A 79 22.05 63.92 33.94
N GLY A 80 21.81 62.62 33.96
CA GLY A 80 20.62 61.93 33.46
C GLY A 80 20.54 61.78 31.93
N GLN A 81 21.48 62.34 31.16
CA GLN A 81 21.45 62.32 29.70
C GLN A 81 22.11 61.05 29.13
N LEU A 82 21.55 60.54 28.02
CA LEU A 82 22.09 59.38 27.32
C LEU A 82 23.15 59.76 26.28
N PHE A 83 24.19 58.93 26.20
CA PHE A 83 25.11 58.85 25.07
C PHE A 83 25.36 57.40 24.69
N ARG A 84 26.03 57.17 23.57
CA ARG A 84 26.42 55.82 23.15
C ARG A 84 27.87 55.78 22.68
N VAL A 85 28.51 54.63 22.86
CA VAL A 85 29.88 54.41 22.38
C VAL A 85 29.88 53.30 21.35
N ALA A 86 30.41 53.59 20.16
CA ALA A 86 30.66 52.59 19.12
C ALA A 86 31.76 51.62 19.56
N GLN A 87 31.51 50.32 19.48
CA GLN A 87 32.40 49.32 20.09
C GLN A 87 33.45 48.74 19.14
N GLY A 88 33.26 48.88 17.82
CA GLY A 88 34.13 48.33 16.77
C GLY A 88 33.44 47.27 15.92
N ILE A 89 33.98 47.00 14.73
CA ILE A 89 33.38 46.09 13.72
C ILE A 89 33.40 44.61 14.14
N ASP A 90 34.40 44.23 14.94
CA ASP A 90 34.60 42.85 15.42
C ASP A 90 34.09 42.65 16.86
N SER A 91 33.29 43.60 17.38
CA SER A 91 32.73 43.51 18.72
C SER A 91 31.34 42.89 18.71
N GLU A 92 31.02 42.12 19.75
CA GLU A 92 29.70 41.53 19.97
C GLU A 92 28.58 42.58 20.08
N ASN A 93 28.90 43.80 20.50
CA ASN A 93 27.96 44.91 20.54
C ASN A 93 28.31 45.92 19.45
N SER A 94 27.32 46.52 18.78
CA SER A 94 27.54 47.65 17.87
C SER A 94 27.68 48.95 18.67
N PHE A 95 26.79 49.15 19.64
CA PHE A 95 26.79 50.28 20.56
C PHE A 95 26.49 49.83 21.98
N ILE A 96 27.12 50.49 22.95
CA ILE A 96 26.67 50.48 24.35
C ILE A 96 26.13 51.88 24.65
N TYR A 97 24.90 51.92 25.16
CA TYR A 97 24.23 53.13 25.60
C TYR A 97 24.51 53.34 27.08
N TYR A 98 25.00 54.53 27.41
CA TYR A 98 25.30 54.96 28.76
C TYR A 98 24.39 56.12 29.16
N ARG A 99 24.00 56.16 30.43
CA ARG A 99 23.47 57.35 31.07
C ARG A 99 24.59 57.98 31.89
N ASN A 100 24.83 59.27 31.71
CA ASN A 100 25.73 60.02 32.57
C ASN A 100 25.01 60.28 33.89
N ASP A 101 25.44 59.65 34.97
CA ASP A 101 24.91 59.82 36.33
C ASP A 101 25.99 60.48 37.19
N ASP A 102 25.87 61.79 37.41
CA ASP A 102 26.81 62.62 38.18
C ASP A 102 28.29 62.45 37.79
N GLY A 103 28.57 62.34 36.49
CA GLY A 103 29.92 62.14 35.97
C GLY A 103 30.34 60.68 35.81
N ASP A 104 29.49 59.71 36.18
CA ASP A 104 29.70 58.28 35.94
C ASP A 104 28.88 57.78 34.74
N ALA A 105 29.55 57.10 33.81
CA ALA A 105 28.90 56.50 32.64
C ALA A 105 28.31 55.12 32.98
N VAL A 106 27.01 55.07 33.31
CA VAL A 106 26.30 53.85 33.67
C VAL A 106 25.70 53.18 32.42
N PRO A 107 26.09 51.95 32.06
CA PRO A 107 25.51 51.25 30.90
C PRO A 107 24.04 50.90 31.17
N VAL A 108 23.16 51.26 30.23
CA VAL A 108 21.71 51.05 30.36
C VAL A 108 21.13 50.17 29.27
N ALA A 109 21.79 50.11 28.11
CA ALA A 109 21.41 49.24 27.00
C ALA A 109 22.59 48.96 26.09
N TRP A 110 22.43 47.96 25.25
CA TRP A 110 23.42 47.45 24.30
C TRP A 110 22.69 47.00 23.05
N GLN A 111 23.28 47.28 21.90
CA GLN A 111 22.76 46.87 20.61
C GLN A 111 23.68 45.78 20.04
N PRO A 112 23.14 44.65 19.55
CA PRO A 112 23.95 43.59 18.98
C PRO A 112 24.81 44.09 17.81
N GLY A 113 26.06 43.64 17.76
CA GLY A 113 27.02 43.93 16.71
C GLY A 113 26.97 42.91 15.59
N THR A 114 27.56 43.25 14.44
CA THR A 114 27.65 42.34 13.30
C THR A 114 28.38 41.04 13.66
N GLU A 115 29.35 41.10 14.57
CA GLU A 115 30.06 39.90 15.02
C GLU A 115 29.16 38.94 15.80
N LEU A 116 28.28 39.45 16.67
CA LEU A 116 27.28 38.61 17.35
C LEU A 116 26.30 37.98 16.34
N VAL A 117 25.92 38.71 15.29
CA VAL A 117 25.08 38.20 14.21
C VAL A 117 25.81 37.12 13.39
N LYS A 118 27.11 37.28 13.14
CA LYS A 118 27.93 36.25 12.49
C LYS A 118 28.12 35.03 13.39
N ILE A 119 28.35 35.21 14.69
CA ILE A 119 28.42 34.10 15.66
C ILE A 119 27.09 33.35 15.67
N LEU A 120 25.96 34.05 15.70
CA LEU A 120 24.63 33.44 15.60
C LEU A 120 24.42 32.74 14.26
N SER A 121 24.80 33.39 13.15
CA SER A 121 24.73 32.81 11.81
C SER A 121 25.60 31.56 11.68
N ASN A 122 26.79 31.57 12.27
CA ASN A 122 27.72 30.44 12.30
C ASN A 122 27.20 29.33 13.21
N LEU A 123 26.58 29.66 14.35
CA LEU A 123 25.90 28.67 15.19
C LEU A 123 24.76 27.98 14.41
N ILE A 124 24.02 28.75 13.62
CA ILE A 124 22.92 28.25 12.77
C ILE A 124 23.46 27.45 11.57
N SER A 125 24.60 27.82 10.99
CA SER A 125 25.17 27.12 9.83
C SER A 125 26.02 25.90 10.20
N ASP A 126 26.74 25.92 11.32
CA ASP A 126 27.70 24.87 11.71
C ASP A 126 27.04 23.75 12.53
N GLN A 127 25.84 23.94 13.07
CA GLN A 127 25.08 22.88 13.76
C GLN A 127 24.21 22.04 12.82
N GLY A 128 23.98 22.45 11.55
CA GLY A 128 23.15 21.68 10.62
C GLY A 128 21.68 21.47 11.01
N ASP A 129 21.25 22.00 12.16
CA ASP A 129 19.90 21.84 12.70
C ASP A 129 19.07 23.10 12.47
N ASN A 130 17.98 22.91 11.73
CA ASN A 130 16.91 23.88 11.56
C ASN A 130 16.21 24.08 12.92
N PRO A 131 16.09 25.31 13.46
CA PRO A 131 15.41 25.54 14.74
C PRO A 131 13.89 25.24 14.71
N PHE A 132 13.33 24.88 13.55
CA PHE A 132 11.94 24.47 13.38
C PHE A 132 11.77 23.10 12.68
N SER A 133 12.79 22.24 12.64
CA SER A 133 12.56 20.83 12.28
C SER A 133 11.85 20.10 13.43
N VAL A 134 10.82 19.31 13.10
CA VAL A 134 10.35 18.26 14.01
C VAL A 134 11.43 17.20 14.00
N VAL A 135 12.33 17.31 14.99
CA VAL A 135 13.36 16.32 15.26
C VAL A 135 12.76 15.35 16.26
N PHE A 136 12.63 14.07 15.89
CA PHE A 136 12.27 13.05 16.88
C PHE A 136 13.39 12.94 17.92
N ASP A 137 13.11 12.44 19.12
CA ASP A 137 14.07 12.32 20.23
C ASP A 137 15.35 11.51 19.90
N ASN A 138 15.40 10.87 18.73
CA ASN A 138 16.54 10.15 18.19
C ASN A 138 17.40 10.94 17.17
N GLY A 139 17.08 12.22 16.91
CA GLY A 139 17.86 13.11 16.05
C GLY A 139 17.53 13.07 14.55
N LEU A 140 16.46 12.40 14.13
CA LEU A 140 16.08 12.30 12.70
C LEU A 140 15.02 13.36 12.32
N SER A 141 15.25 14.07 11.21
CA SER A 141 14.29 14.99 10.57
C SER A 141 13.80 14.41 9.23
N PRO A 142 12.52 13.99 9.11
CA PRO A 142 11.99 13.34 7.90
C PRO A 142 11.61 14.30 6.77
N LEU A 143 11.77 15.62 6.94
CA LEU A 143 11.40 16.65 5.95
C LEU A 143 12.59 17.57 5.66
N GLY A 144 12.93 17.76 4.38
CA GLY A 144 14.00 18.67 3.91
C GLY A 144 13.46 19.99 3.35
N TYR A 145 14.28 21.04 3.34
CA TYR A 145 13.94 22.36 2.81
C TYR A 145 14.99 22.84 1.80
N LYS A 146 14.57 23.16 0.55
CA LYS A 146 15.47 23.58 -0.54
C LYS A 146 14.75 24.56 -1.46
N ASN A 147 15.44 25.63 -1.87
CA ASN A 147 14.95 26.63 -2.81
C ASN A 147 13.58 27.24 -2.45
N GLY A 148 13.36 27.55 -1.17
CA GLY A 148 12.13 28.21 -0.72
C GLY A 148 10.89 27.29 -0.69
N ARG A 149 11.06 25.98 -0.90
CA ARG A 149 9.99 24.98 -0.89
C ARG A 149 10.34 23.84 0.07
N LEU A 150 9.31 23.33 0.76
CA LEU A 150 9.38 22.03 1.40
C LEU A 150 9.42 20.97 0.30
N TYR A 151 10.35 20.02 0.39
CA TYR A 151 10.39 18.89 -0.53
C TYR A 151 10.58 17.59 0.24
N ALA A 152 9.84 16.57 -0.21
CA ALA A 152 10.05 15.18 0.11
C ALA A 152 10.08 14.50 -1.26
N ASP A 153 11.29 14.22 -1.76
CA ASP A 153 11.45 13.93 -3.20
C ASP A 153 10.86 12.57 -3.62
N GLU A 154 10.50 11.65 -2.70
CA GLU A 154 10.04 10.31 -3.09
C GLU A 154 9.01 9.63 -2.15
N PHE A 155 7.91 10.27 -1.74
CA PHE A 155 6.87 9.54 -0.99
C PHE A 155 5.46 9.73 -1.55
N GLU A 156 4.96 8.73 -2.29
CA GLU A 156 3.59 8.73 -2.81
C GLU A 156 2.54 8.29 -1.74
N LYS A 157 2.96 7.73 -0.59
CA LYS A 157 2.13 7.56 0.63
C LYS A 157 2.97 7.05 1.81
N LEU A 158 2.78 7.66 2.97
CA LEU A 158 3.35 7.25 4.25
C LEU A 158 2.27 6.51 5.06
N TYR A 159 2.53 5.26 5.44
CA TYR A 159 1.72 4.54 6.42
C TYR A 159 2.61 4.04 7.55
N SER A 160 2.18 4.25 8.79
CA SER A 160 2.74 3.57 9.97
C SER A 160 1.95 2.29 10.22
N SER A 161 2.63 1.15 10.34
CA SER A 161 2.05 -0.09 10.85
C SER A 161 2.79 -0.56 12.10
N ASP A 162 2.24 -1.56 12.78
CA ASP A 162 2.87 -2.20 13.94
C ASP A 162 4.21 -2.90 13.61
N SER A 163 4.56 -2.98 12.32
CA SER A 163 5.79 -3.61 11.81
C SER A 163 6.81 -2.63 11.24
N GLY A 164 6.57 -1.32 11.28
CA GLY A 164 7.52 -0.29 10.83
C GLY A 164 6.93 0.80 9.92
N LEU A 165 7.82 1.62 9.35
CA LEU A 165 7.51 2.70 8.39
C LEU A 165 7.70 2.18 6.96
N GLU A 166 6.66 2.27 6.13
CA GLU A 166 6.68 1.83 4.72
C GLU A 166 7.06 2.96 3.74
N PHE A 167 7.96 2.67 2.80
CA PHE A 167 8.45 3.59 1.77
C PHE A 167 8.39 2.96 0.38
N GLY A 168 7.41 3.29 -0.47
CA GLY A 168 7.45 2.95 -1.90
C GLY A 168 7.64 1.46 -2.27
N GLY A 169 7.33 0.52 -1.37
CA GLY A 169 7.62 -0.91 -1.54
C GLY A 169 8.86 -1.43 -0.82
N SER A 170 9.43 -0.62 0.07
CA SER A 170 10.47 -1.01 1.01
C SER A 170 9.99 -0.83 2.46
N ILE A 171 10.46 -1.71 3.35
CA ILE A 171 10.10 -1.72 4.78
C ILE A 171 11.35 -1.39 5.59
N ILE A 172 11.26 -0.44 6.53
CA ILE A 172 12.26 -0.27 7.59
C ILE A 172 11.92 -1.22 8.74
N ASP A 173 12.79 -2.19 9.00
CA ASP A 173 12.71 -3.08 10.15
C ASP A 173 13.36 -2.41 11.37
N ASN A 174 12.53 -2.09 12.36
CA ASN A 174 12.97 -1.50 13.63
C ASN A 174 13.40 -2.57 14.66
N ASN A 175 13.39 -3.85 14.28
CA ASN A 175 13.97 -4.96 15.04
C ASN A 175 15.03 -5.72 14.21
N PRO A 176 16.09 -5.03 13.76
CA PRO A 176 17.10 -5.59 12.88
C PRO A 176 17.99 -6.65 13.60
N PRO A 177 18.79 -7.43 12.85
CA PRO A 177 19.72 -8.39 13.45
C PRO A 177 20.73 -7.76 14.41
N GLU A 178 21.26 -8.54 15.36
CA GLU A 178 22.29 -8.09 16.31
C GLU A 178 23.48 -7.44 15.58
N GLY A 179 23.85 -6.22 15.99
CA GLY A 179 24.87 -5.41 15.33
C GLY A 179 24.32 -4.36 14.35
N TRP A 180 23.00 -4.30 14.14
CA TRP A 180 22.34 -3.32 13.29
C TRP A 180 21.35 -2.46 14.06
N ARG A 181 21.33 -1.18 13.70
CA ARG A 181 20.42 -0.19 14.28
C ARG A 181 19.09 -0.13 13.54
N PHE A 182 19.12 -0.31 12.22
CA PHE A 182 17.95 -0.55 11.36
C PHE A 182 18.42 -1.13 10.02
N VAL A 183 17.50 -1.78 9.31
CA VAL A 183 17.74 -2.27 7.94
C VAL A 183 16.50 -2.03 7.09
N ILE A 184 16.71 -1.77 5.80
CA ILE A 184 15.67 -1.51 4.81
C ILE A 184 15.63 -2.66 3.81
N TYR A 185 14.45 -3.25 3.59
CA TYR A 185 14.24 -4.40 2.71
C TYR A 185 13.32 -4.05 1.53
N TYR A 186 13.49 -4.72 0.39
CA TYR A 186 12.49 -4.77 -0.68
C TYR A 186 11.29 -5.64 -0.27
N ARG A 187 10.10 -5.46 -0.88
CA ARG A 187 8.90 -6.33 -0.66
C ARG A 187 9.12 -7.84 -0.79
N ASN A 188 10.18 -8.26 -1.47
CA ASN A 188 10.55 -9.66 -1.64
C ASN A 188 11.50 -10.19 -0.54
N GLY A 189 11.81 -9.38 0.47
CA GLY A 189 12.65 -9.72 1.62
C GLY A 189 14.15 -9.50 1.45
N LEU A 190 14.63 -9.01 0.29
CA LEU A 190 16.04 -8.70 0.07
C LEU A 190 16.44 -7.39 0.75
N VAL A 191 17.64 -7.33 1.33
CA VAL A 191 18.15 -6.13 2.00
C VAL A 191 18.68 -5.14 0.97
N MET A 192 18.20 -3.91 1.05
CA MET A 192 18.62 -2.80 0.20
C MET A 192 19.77 -2.00 0.82
N CYS A 193 19.63 -1.60 2.10
CA CYS A 193 20.61 -0.80 2.82
C CYS A 193 20.31 -0.83 4.33
N GLY A 194 21.22 -0.33 5.17
CA GLY A 194 21.00 -0.25 6.61
C GLY A 194 22.15 0.45 7.34
N GLN A 195 21.99 0.60 8.66
CA GLN A 195 23.01 1.17 9.54
C GLN A 195 23.38 0.19 10.65
N LYS A 196 24.67 0.04 10.93
CA LYS A 196 25.19 -0.74 12.06
C LYS A 196 25.07 0.02 13.39
N ASP A 197 25.16 -0.69 14.51
CA ASP A 197 25.14 -0.09 15.86
C ASP A 197 26.29 0.91 16.09
N ASP A 198 27.41 0.74 15.40
CA ASP A 198 28.56 1.66 15.42
C ASP A 198 28.38 2.91 14.54
N GLY A 199 27.23 3.05 13.88
CA GLY A 199 26.89 4.18 13.02
C GLY A 199 27.27 4.00 11.54
N THR A 200 27.95 2.90 11.18
CA THR A 200 28.36 2.64 9.79
C THR A 200 27.15 2.45 8.87
N MET A 201 27.06 3.26 7.81
CA MET A 201 26.03 3.15 6.78
C MET A 201 26.50 2.20 5.67
N ILE A 202 25.69 1.21 5.30
CA ILE A 202 25.99 0.25 4.24
C ILE A 202 24.85 0.29 3.21
N GLY A 203 25.20 0.39 1.92
CA GLY A 203 24.22 0.44 0.80
C GLY A 203 23.73 1.81 0.41
N PHE A 204 24.14 2.84 1.14
CA PHE A 204 23.92 4.24 0.79
C PHE A 204 25.14 4.73 -0.01
N GLY A 205 25.16 4.46 -1.32
CA GLY A 205 26.30 4.80 -2.18
C GLY A 205 25.90 5.53 -3.45
N GLU A 206 26.40 6.76 -3.62
CA GLU A 206 26.38 7.50 -4.88
C GLU A 206 27.30 6.82 -5.90
N GLY A 207 26.75 6.35 -7.01
CA GLY A 207 27.53 5.98 -8.21
C GLY A 207 28.21 4.61 -8.17
N GLY A 208 27.43 3.55 -8.33
CA GLY A 208 27.97 2.22 -8.64
C GLY A 208 26.88 1.25 -9.05
N SER A 209 26.70 1.03 -10.35
CA SER A 209 25.84 -0.01 -10.89
C SER A 209 26.39 -1.39 -10.49
N GLY A 210 25.84 -1.97 -9.43
CA GLY A 210 26.16 -3.34 -9.01
C GLY A 210 25.26 -3.76 -7.86
N GLY A 211 24.13 -4.39 -8.17
CA GLY A 211 23.21 -4.98 -7.20
C GLY A 211 23.84 -6.14 -6.43
N GLY A 212 24.69 -5.82 -5.47
CA GLY A 212 25.13 -6.74 -4.42
C GLY A 212 24.27 -6.54 -3.19
N SER A 213 23.53 -7.58 -2.79
CA SER A 213 22.82 -7.62 -1.51
C SER A 213 23.80 -7.29 -0.40
N ILE A 214 23.38 -6.43 0.53
CA ILE A 214 24.03 -6.37 1.84
C ILE A 214 23.53 -7.58 2.62
N GLU A 215 24.40 -8.20 3.40
CA GLU A 215 24.09 -9.37 4.22
C GLU A 215 24.16 -8.95 5.70
N PRO A 216 23.05 -8.48 6.31
CA PRO A 216 23.05 -7.91 7.65
C PRO A 216 23.03 -8.96 8.76
N GLY A 217 23.00 -10.26 8.43
CA GLY A 217 22.81 -11.33 9.40
C GLY A 217 23.38 -12.66 8.96
N ASP A 218 23.07 -13.71 9.73
CA ASP A 218 23.53 -15.08 9.51
C ASP A 218 22.89 -15.66 8.24
N THR A 219 23.69 -15.88 7.20
CA THR A 219 23.20 -16.28 5.87
C THR A 219 23.13 -17.79 5.72
N ALA A 220 22.17 -18.25 4.92
CA ALA A 220 22.00 -19.65 4.55
C ALA A 220 22.06 -19.77 3.02
N PRO A 221 22.89 -20.66 2.44
CA PRO A 221 22.94 -20.84 0.99
C PRO A 221 21.63 -21.41 0.43
N ASP A 222 20.90 -22.19 1.23
CA ASP A 222 19.67 -22.88 0.85
C ASP A 222 18.77 -23.19 2.07
N TYR A 223 17.64 -23.83 1.82
CA TYR A 223 16.69 -24.23 2.87
C TYR A 223 17.22 -25.38 3.73
N ASP A 224 18.05 -26.26 3.17
CA ASP A 224 18.64 -27.37 3.94
C ASP A 224 19.57 -26.85 5.02
N SER A 225 20.25 -25.73 4.78
CA SER A 225 21.06 -25.05 5.77
C SER A 225 20.25 -24.52 6.96
N ILE A 226 18.98 -24.13 6.75
CA ILE A 226 18.06 -23.82 7.85
C ILE A 226 17.60 -25.10 8.53
N ARG A 227 17.23 -26.15 7.77
CA ARG A 227 16.80 -27.43 8.34
C ARG A 227 17.86 -28.07 9.22
N MET A 228 19.13 -27.95 8.83
CA MET A 228 20.28 -28.51 9.56
C MET A 228 20.81 -27.57 10.67
N TYR A 229 20.16 -26.43 10.90
CA TYR A 229 20.67 -25.40 11.79
C TYR A 229 20.48 -25.73 13.28
N SER A 230 21.57 -25.69 14.04
CA SER A 230 21.59 -25.93 15.50
C SER A 230 22.12 -24.75 16.31
N GLY A 231 22.41 -23.62 15.66
CA GLY A 231 22.91 -22.43 16.34
C GLY A 231 21.81 -21.60 17.00
N THR A 232 22.21 -20.49 17.62
CA THR A 232 21.35 -19.64 18.44
C THR A 232 20.61 -18.55 17.67
N ALA A 233 20.93 -18.30 16.41
CA ALA A 233 20.24 -17.28 15.62
C ALA A 233 18.74 -17.58 15.55
N THR A 234 17.95 -16.50 15.52
CA THR A 234 16.49 -16.52 15.37
C THR A 234 16.04 -15.88 14.06
N VAL A 235 16.98 -15.26 13.33
CA VAL A 235 16.78 -14.69 11.99
C VAL A 235 17.90 -15.19 11.08
N ARG A 236 17.55 -15.67 9.89
CA ARG A 236 18.50 -16.11 8.86
C ARG A 236 18.00 -15.70 7.49
N ASP A 237 18.92 -15.25 6.65
CA ASP A 237 18.61 -14.84 5.28
C ASP A 237 19.10 -15.91 4.29
N VAL A 238 18.17 -16.51 3.54
CA VAL A 238 18.52 -17.43 2.46
C VAL A 238 18.91 -16.62 1.23
N VAL A 239 20.09 -16.88 0.66
CA VAL A 239 20.66 -16.07 -0.44
C VAL A 239 20.53 -16.73 -1.83
N GLY A 240 19.98 -17.94 -1.91
CA GLY A 240 19.82 -18.68 -3.16
C GLY A 240 19.01 -17.93 -4.23
N LYS A 241 19.49 -17.92 -5.48
CA LYS A 241 18.80 -17.26 -6.60
C LYS A 241 17.37 -17.82 -6.75
N ARG A 242 16.36 -16.95 -6.69
CA ARG A 242 14.90 -17.24 -6.72
C ARG A 242 14.31 -17.94 -5.48
N ALA A 243 15.14 -18.57 -4.65
CA ALA A 243 14.75 -19.10 -3.33
C ALA A 243 14.98 -18.09 -2.19
N GLY A 244 15.62 -16.96 -2.50
CA GLY A 244 16.05 -16.00 -1.49
C GLY A 244 14.92 -15.44 -0.67
N GLY A 245 15.22 -15.13 0.59
CA GLY A 245 14.29 -14.52 1.52
C GLY A 245 14.70 -14.68 2.97
N ARG A 246 14.11 -13.84 3.81
CA ARG A 246 14.32 -13.82 5.25
C ARG A 246 13.45 -14.87 5.93
N PHE A 247 14.04 -15.60 6.87
CA PHE A 247 13.35 -16.55 7.74
C PHE A 247 13.54 -16.17 9.20
N VAL A 248 12.44 -16.14 9.95
CA VAL A 248 12.42 -15.77 11.37
C VAL A 248 11.78 -16.89 12.17
N VAL A 249 12.38 -17.27 13.29
CA VAL A 249 11.81 -18.24 14.21
C VAL A 249 10.53 -17.68 14.81
N ASN A 250 9.43 -18.43 14.70
CA ASN A 250 8.24 -18.20 15.51
C ASN A 250 8.33 -19.06 16.78
N PRO A 251 8.61 -18.48 17.96
CA PRO A 251 8.78 -19.25 19.20
C PRO A 251 7.47 -19.87 19.69
N ASP A 252 6.32 -19.32 19.29
CA ASP A 252 5.00 -19.80 19.73
C ASP A 252 4.50 -21.00 18.91
N ASP A 253 5.12 -21.26 17.76
CA ASP A 253 4.75 -22.39 16.91
C ASP A 253 5.67 -23.60 17.08
N THR A 254 5.10 -24.67 17.63
CA THR A 254 5.74 -25.97 17.82
C THR A 254 5.05 -27.10 17.06
N THR A 255 4.01 -26.80 16.29
CA THR A 255 3.11 -27.82 15.73
C THR A 255 2.93 -27.75 14.23
N SER A 256 3.16 -26.59 13.59
CA SER A 256 3.02 -26.51 12.14
C SER A 256 3.94 -27.51 11.45
N GLU A 257 3.37 -28.14 10.43
CA GLU A 257 4.12 -28.97 9.49
C GLU A 257 5.06 -28.09 8.65
N GLU A 258 6.14 -28.71 8.18
CA GLU A 258 7.02 -28.04 7.23
C GLU A 258 6.29 -27.73 5.92
N ILE A 259 6.49 -26.52 5.43
CA ILE A 259 6.08 -26.09 4.09
C ILE A 259 7.34 -25.58 3.39
N PRO A 260 7.98 -26.40 2.52
CA PRO A 260 9.23 -26.02 1.87
C PRO A 260 9.14 -24.64 1.19
N GLY A 261 10.03 -23.73 1.60
CA GLY A 261 10.05 -22.34 1.11
C GLY A 261 9.16 -21.36 1.88
N GLY A 262 8.28 -21.82 2.77
CA GLY A 262 7.44 -20.99 3.63
C GLY A 262 7.75 -21.17 5.12
N ILE A 263 7.55 -22.39 5.64
CA ILE A 263 7.83 -22.78 7.03
C ILE A 263 8.88 -23.88 6.99
N LEU A 264 10.06 -23.62 7.54
CA LEU A 264 11.14 -24.60 7.64
C LEU A 264 11.30 -25.06 9.10
N VAL A 265 11.58 -26.34 9.32
CA VAL A 265 11.80 -26.88 10.66
C VAL A 265 13.28 -27.24 10.80
N ASP A 266 13.95 -26.69 11.80
CA ASP A 266 15.36 -26.99 12.05
C ASP A 266 15.57 -28.24 12.92
N VAL A 267 16.82 -28.67 13.12
CA VAL A 267 17.15 -29.86 13.93
C VAL A 267 16.78 -29.72 15.41
N LEU A 268 16.55 -28.50 15.88
CA LEU A 268 16.07 -28.24 17.24
C LEU A 268 14.53 -28.22 17.32
N GLY A 269 13.85 -28.39 16.18
CA GLY A 269 12.39 -28.36 16.08
C GLY A 269 11.79 -26.95 16.04
N ARG A 270 12.59 -25.90 15.85
CA ARG A 270 12.07 -24.52 15.74
C ARG A 270 11.46 -24.30 14.35
N ARG A 271 10.36 -23.52 14.28
CA ARG A 271 9.70 -23.19 13.02
C ARG A 271 10.16 -21.83 12.53
N TRP A 272 10.79 -21.84 11.37
CA TRP A 272 11.32 -20.69 10.68
C TRP A 272 10.35 -20.25 9.59
N TYR A 273 9.73 -19.08 9.77
CA TYR A 273 8.75 -18.52 8.87
C TYR A 273 9.41 -17.54 7.91
N ARG A 274 9.17 -17.73 6.60
CA ARG A 274 9.50 -16.75 5.58
C ARG A 274 8.76 -15.43 5.86
N GLN A 275 9.51 -14.33 5.88
CA GLN A 275 8.96 -12.98 5.93
C GLN A 275 8.82 -12.45 4.51
N ALA A 276 7.58 -12.21 4.06
CA ALA A 276 7.31 -11.66 2.73
C ALA A 276 5.90 -11.06 2.63
N ASP A 277 5.74 -9.99 1.85
CA ASP A 277 4.44 -9.40 1.52
C ASP A 277 3.70 -10.17 0.41
N PHE A 278 4.41 -11.05 -0.28
CA PHE A 278 3.88 -11.95 -1.30
C PHE A 278 4.81 -13.14 -1.45
N VAL A 279 4.30 -14.23 -2.02
CA VAL A 279 5.14 -15.39 -2.39
C VAL A 279 5.01 -15.74 -3.85
N SER A 280 6.05 -16.38 -4.40
CA SER A 280 6.07 -16.89 -5.77
C SER A 280 6.30 -18.39 -5.79
N TYR A 281 6.00 -19.06 -6.89
CA TYR A 281 6.28 -20.50 -7.06
C TYR A 281 7.78 -20.79 -6.96
N ASP A 282 8.64 -19.88 -7.41
CA ASP A 282 10.09 -20.07 -7.27
C ASP A 282 10.57 -20.09 -5.82
N MET A 283 9.96 -19.28 -4.94
CA MET A 283 10.26 -19.30 -3.51
C MET A 283 9.93 -20.65 -2.89
N PHE A 284 9.05 -21.44 -3.51
CA PHE A 284 8.67 -22.78 -3.07
C PHE A 284 9.40 -23.86 -3.89
N LEU A 285 10.49 -23.47 -4.57
CA LEU A 285 11.33 -24.33 -5.40
C LEU A 285 10.54 -25.05 -6.50
N ALA A 286 9.50 -24.40 -7.05
CA ALA A 286 8.77 -24.99 -8.15
C ALA A 286 9.70 -25.25 -9.35
N PRO A 287 9.80 -26.50 -9.83
CA PRO A 287 10.63 -26.82 -10.98
C PRO A 287 10.09 -26.10 -12.21
N ARG A 288 10.91 -25.20 -12.74
CA ARG A 288 10.64 -24.56 -14.03
C ARG A 288 11.00 -25.53 -15.16
N ILE A 289 10.19 -25.52 -16.21
CA ILE A 289 10.57 -26.14 -17.49
C ILE A 289 11.80 -25.41 -18.04
N PRO A 290 12.91 -26.11 -18.35
CA PRO A 290 14.09 -25.49 -18.91
C PRO A 290 13.78 -24.73 -20.21
N ALA A 291 14.40 -23.57 -20.42
CA ALA A 291 14.12 -22.73 -21.58
C ALA A 291 14.34 -23.46 -22.92
N ALA A 292 15.38 -24.30 -23.00
CA ALA A 292 15.64 -25.13 -24.19
C ALA A 292 14.50 -26.12 -24.44
N THR A 293 14.01 -26.80 -23.39
CA THR A 293 12.88 -27.73 -23.48
C THR A 293 11.60 -27.01 -23.88
N LEU A 294 11.31 -25.85 -23.27
CA LEU A 294 10.14 -25.04 -23.61
C LEU A 294 10.17 -24.62 -25.09
N LEU A 295 11.33 -24.19 -25.60
CA LEU A 295 11.51 -23.86 -27.01
C LEU A 295 11.27 -25.08 -27.91
N SER A 296 11.80 -26.25 -27.56
CA SER A 296 11.55 -27.49 -28.31
C SER A 296 10.07 -27.87 -28.34
N VAL A 297 9.36 -27.68 -27.22
CA VAL A 297 7.91 -27.87 -27.14
C VAL A 297 7.19 -26.90 -28.09
N GLN A 298 7.49 -25.60 -28.01
CA GLN A 298 6.86 -24.57 -28.84
C GLN A 298 7.08 -24.81 -30.34
N VAL A 299 8.31 -25.17 -30.75
CA VAL A 299 8.62 -25.51 -32.14
C VAL A 299 7.84 -26.74 -32.59
N ALA A 300 7.79 -27.79 -31.77
CA ALA A 300 7.05 -29.00 -32.09
C ALA A 300 5.55 -28.71 -32.26
N LEU A 301 4.96 -27.88 -31.40
CA LEU A 301 3.56 -27.46 -31.51
C LEU A 301 3.29 -26.62 -32.76
N ALA A 302 4.17 -25.67 -33.09
CA ALA A 302 4.06 -24.87 -34.31
C ALA A 302 4.11 -25.73 -35.60
N MET A 303 4.81 -26.87 -35.56
CA MET A 303 4.85 -27.86 -36.64
C MET A 303 3.69 -28.87 -36.60
N GLY A 304 2.77 -28.76 -35.63
CA GLY A 304 1.69 -29.73 -35.41
C GLY A 304 2.17 -31.08 -34.84
N ASN A 305 3.44 -31.20 -34.44
CA ASN A 305 4.03 -32.44 -33.92
C ASN A 305 3.91 -32.52 -32.39
N ARG A 306 2.72 -32.83 -31.93
CA ARG A 306 2.42 -32.91 -30.51
C ARG A 306 3.05 -34.12 -29.81
N SER A 307 3.21 -35.26 -30.49
CA SER A 307 3.85 -36.44 -29.89
C SER A 307 5.27 -36.10 -29.41
N SER A 308 6.01 -35.31 -30.20
CA SER A 308 7.30 -34.76 -29.77
C SER A 308 7.17 -33.77 -28.63
N ALA A 309 6.18 -32.86 -28.66
CA ALA A 309 5.92 -31.93 -27.55
C ALA A 309 5.69 -32.66 -26.21
N ILE A 310 4.89 -33.72 -26.20
CA ILE A 310 4.65 -34.56 -25.01
C ILE A 310 5.94 -35.27 -24.60
N ALA A 311 6.70 -35.82 -25.55
CA ALA A 311 7.95 -36.51 -25.26
C ALA A 311 9.00 -35.59 -24.60
N TYR A 312 9.08 -34.31 -25.01
CA TYR A 312 9.97 -33.33 -24.38
C TYR A 312 9.62 -33.04 -22.91
N LEU A 313 8.36 -33.23 -22.51
CA LEU A 313 7.91 -33.03 -21.13
C LEU A 313 8.06 -34.28 -20.25
N ALA A 314 8.29 -35.46 -20.82
CA ALA A 314 8.32 -36.72 -20.06
C ALA A 314 9.42 -36.79 -18.99
N GLY A 315 10.51 -36.02 -19.15
CA GLY A 315 11.61 -35.92 -18.18
C GLY A 315 11.58 -34.67 -17.31
N VAL A 316 10.53 -33.86 -17.39
CA VAL A 316 10.40 -32.62 -16.61
C VAL A 316 9.72 -32.92 -15.29
N GLU A 317 10.28 -32.43 -14.19
CA GLU A 317 9.68 -32.57 -12.86
C GLU A 317 8.42 -31.70 -12.75
N ALA A 318 7.37 -32.27 -12.15
CA ALA A 318 6.09 -31.60 -11.97
C ALA A 318 6.13 -30.59 -10.81
N ALA A 319 5.51 -29.42 -11.01
CA ALA A 319 5.49 -28.33 -10.04
C ALA A 319 4.32 -28.39 -9.05
N ASP A 320 3.44 -29.40 -9.15
CA ASP A 320 2.20 -29.53 -8.37
C ASP A 320 2.39 -29.28 -6.86
N LYS A 321 3.36 -29.96 -6.25
CA LYS A 321 3.60 -29.86 -4.80
C LYS A 321 4.10 -28.47 -4.39
N ALA A 322 4.98 -27.87 -5.18
CA ALA A 322 5.52 -26.54 -4.89
C ALA A 322 4.45 -25.45 -5.06
N ILE A 323 3.61 -25.55 -6.09
CA ILE A 323 2.46 -24.66 -6.31
C ILE A 323 1.48 -24.79 -5.14
N GLN A 324 1.15 -26.02 -4.73
CA GLN A 324 0.29 -26.25 -3.58
C GLN A 324 0.89 -25.67 -2.28
N ALA A 325 2.19 -25.86 -2.05
CA ALA A 325 2.88 -25.34 -0.88
C ALA A 325 2.88 -23.79 -0.85
N ALA A 326 3.10 -23.13 -2.00
CA ALA A 326 3.04 -21.69 -2.12
C ALA A 326 1.66 -21.14 -1.73
N HIS A 327 0.59 -21.73 -2.27
CA HIS A 327 -0.78 -21.36 -1.94
C HIS A 327 -1.15 -21.68 -0.48
N ARG A 328 -0.70 -22.83 0.06
CA ARG A 328 -0.91 -23.20 1.46
C ARG A 328 -0.29 -22.17 2.41
N PHE A 329 0.95 -21.77 2.16
CA PHE A 329 1.62 -20.76 2.97
C PHE A 329 0.97 -19.38 2.81
N ALA A 330 0.67 -18.97 1.58
CA ALA A 330 -0.02 -17.71 1.30
C ALA A 330 -1.35 -17.59 2.04
N ASN A 331 -2.12 -18.68 2.11
CA ASN A 331 -3.38 -18.72 2.85
C ASN A 331 -3.19 -18.58 4.37
N ILE A 332 -2.15 -19.18 4.94
CA ILE A 332 -1.83 -19.06 6.37
C ILE A 332 -1.44 -17.62 6.70
N MET A 333 -0.53 -17.05 5.90
CA MET A 333 0.00 -15.70 6.12
C MET A 333 -0.94 -14.60 5.64
N LYS A 334 -2.02 -14.95 4.92
CA LYS A 334 -2.97 -14.03 4.28
C LYS A 334 -2.30 -13.04 3.32
N ILE A 335 -1.27 -13.49 2.62
CA ILE A 335 -0.53 -12.70 1.63
C ILE A 335 -0.82 -13.20 0.21
N PRO A 336 -0.68 -12.34 -0.83
CA PRO A 336 -0.88 -12.74 -2.21
C PRO A 336 0.18 -13.70 -2.76
N VAL A 337 -0.21 -14.47 -3.77
CA VAL A 337 0.73 -15.23 -4.62
C VAL A 337 0.99 -14.43 -5.90
N ARG A 338 2.26 -14.27 -6.29
CA ARG A 338 2.65 -13.58 -7.54
C ARG A 338 3.74 -14.35 -8.27
N GLN A 339 3.47 -14.72 -9.52
CA GLN A 339 4.46 -15.35 -10.40
C GLN A 339 4.58 -14.56 -11.71
N ASN A 340 5.67 -13.79 -11.82
CA ASN A 340 5.86 -12.82 -12.90
C ASN A 340 6.50 -13.40 -14.16
N ASP A 341 6.98 -14.65 -14.12
CA ASP A 341 7.65 -15.32 -15.24
C ASP A 341 7.79 -16.82 -14.95
N GLY A 342 7.98 -17.63 -15.99
CA GLY A 342 8.35 -19.04 -15.88
C GLY A 342 7.29 -19.99 -16.43
N ALA A 343 7.76 -21.12 -16.98
CA ALA A 343 6.90 -22.21 -17.41
C ALA A 343 6.98 -23.36 -16.40
N PHE A 344 5.84 -23.97 -16.08
CA PHE A 344 5.73 -25.04 -15.10
C PHE A 344 4.93 -26.21 -15.69
N LEU A 345 5.37 -27.44 -15.42
CA LEU A 345 4.58 -28.63 -15.73
C LEU A 345 3.65 -28.93 -14.54
N MET A 346 2.35 -29.11 -14.81
CA MET A 346 1.41 -29.64 -13.81
C MET A 346 0.79 -30.96 -14.27
N LEU A 347 0.87 -31.98 -13.42
CA LEU A 347 0.18 -33.25 -13.60
C LEU A 347 -1.24 -33.23 -13.02
N VAL A 348 -1.61 -32.20 -12.26
CA VAL A 348 -2.95 -32.08 -11.66
C VAL A 348 -3.25 -33.27 -10.73
N ASP A 349 -2.22 -33.69 -9.99
CA ASP A 349 -2.33 -34.76 -9.00
C ASP A 349 -2.95 -34.24 -7.69
N HIS A 350 -2.83 -32.95 -7.43
CA HIS A 350 -3.31 -32.30 -6.22
C HIS A 350 -3.92 -30.93 -6.50
N GLU A 351 -4.90 -30.56 -5.67
CA GLU A 351 -5.58 -29.26 -5.71
C GLU A 351 -4.74 -28.20 -4.97
N ALA A 352 -4.47 -27.07 -5.63
CA ALA A 352 -4.00 -25.85 -4.98
C ALA A 352 -5.21 -25.02 -4.51
N GLU A 353 -5.37 -24.96 -3.20
CA GLU A 353 -6.44 -24.19 -2.57
C GLU A 353 -6.06 -22.71 -2.50
N VAL A 354 -6.85 -21.84 -3.10
CA VAL A 354 -6.56 -20.40 -3.22
C VAL A 354 -7.53 -19.61 -2.36
N ARG A 355 -7.03 -18.85 -1.37
CA ARG A 355 -7.84 -17.97 -0.51
C ARG A 355 -7.40 -16.50 -0.54
N THR A 356 -6.25 -16.20 -1.14
CA THR A 356 -5.69 -14.85 -1.25
C THR A 356 -5.60 -14.39 -2.70
N ASN A 357 -5.45 -13.08 -2.89
CA ASN A 357 -5.26 -12.51 -4.23
C ASN A 357 -4.05 -13.14 -4.92
N THR A 358 -4.24 -13.50 -6.18
CA THR A 358 -3.25 -14.27 -6.93
C THR A 358 -3.02 -13.64 -8.29
N ASP A 359 -1.77 -13.37 -8.63
CA ASP A 359 -1.37 -12.84 -9.93
C ASP A 359 -0.38 -13.78 -10.62
N LEU A 360 -0.85 -14.52 -11.62
CA LEU A 360 -0.06 -15.49 -12.37
C LEU A 360 0.10 -15.08 -13.83
N SER A 361 -0.17 -13.81 -14.18
CA SER A 361 -0.25 -13.39 -15.58
C SER A 361 1.07 -13.54 -16.35
N GLY A 362 2.21 -13.63 -15.66
CA GLY A 362 3.50 -13.88 -16.28
C GLY A 362 3.89 -15.37 -16.39
N ALA A 363 3.12 -16.28 -15.78
CA ALA A 363 3.42 -17.70 -15.74
C ALA A 363 2.75 -18.47 -16.88
N ILE A 364 3.41 -19.53 -17.34
CA ILE A 364 2.85 -20.51 -18.27
C ILE A 364 2.71 -21.84 -17.53
N ILE A 365 1.53 -22.46 -17.59
CA ILE A 365 1.30 -23.80 -17.04
C ILE A 365 1.04 -24.75 -18.20
N LEU A 366 1.92 -25.74 -18.35
CA LEU A 366 1.79 -26.82 -19.31
C LEU A 366 1.25 -28.07 -18.63
N THR A 367 0.40 -28.80 -19.33
CA THR A 367 -0.01 -30.16 -18.94
C THR A 367 0.68 -31.20 -19.81
N SER A 368 0.48 -32.48 -19.49
CA SER A 368 0.95 -33.62 -20.28
C SER A 368 -0.14 -34.66 -20.46
N ALA A 369 0.18 -35.76 -21.16
CA ALA A 369 -0.71 -36.91 -21.27
C ALA A 369 -1.03 -37.58 -19.92
N ASN A 370 -0.21 -37.34 -18.90
CA ASN A 370 -0.39 -37.89 -17.55
C ASN A 370 -1.17 -36.93 -16.64
N SER A 371 -1.64 -35.79 -17.16
CA SER A 371 -2.32 -34.81 -16.31
C SER A 371 -3.76 -35.21 -16.00
N GLY A 372 -4.10 -35.29 -14.71
CA GLY A 372 -5.36 -35.78 -14.19
C GLY A 372 -5.46 -37.30 -14.17
N VAL A 373 -6.68 -37.82 -13.98
CA VAL A 373 -6.94 -39.26 -13.89
C VAL A 373 -7.58 -39.81 -15.15
N ASN A 374 -7.24 -41.04 -15.54
CA ASN A 374 -7.89 -41.74 -16.65
C ASN A 374 -9.25 -42.32 -16.25
N GLU A 375 -10.13 -41.47 -15.71
CA GLU A 375 -11.50 -41.80 -15.27
C GLU A 375 -12.43 -40.60 -15.52
N ILE A 376 -13.70 -40.86 -15.84
CA ILE A 376 -14.70 -39.80 -15.96
C ILE A 376 -15.11 -39.35 -14.55
N ARG A 377 -14.83 -38.08 -14.21
CA ARG A 377 -15.14 -37.49 -12.90
C ARG A 377 -15.89 -36.18 -13.06
N TRP A 378 -17.11 -36.14 -12.55
CA TRP A 378 -18.06 -35.05 -12.78
C TRP A 378 -18.49 -34.32 -11.51
N GLY A 379 -18.01 -34.79 -10.35
CA GLY A 379 -18.42 -34.33 -9.05
C GLY A 379 -19.81 -34.78 -8.62
N PRO A 380 -20.09 -34.76 -7.32
CA PRO A 380 -21.32 -35.31 -6.73
C PRO A 380 -22.54 -34.49 -7.12
N LEU A 381 -23.68 -35.15 -7.26
CA LEU A 381 -24.99 -34.52 -7.27
C LEU A 381 -25.60 -34.67 -5.88
N ARG A 382 -25.69 -33.58 -5.12
CA ARG A 382 -26.09 -33.53 -3.70
C ARG A 382 -27.15 -34.57 -3.28
N LEU A 383 -28.26 -34.68 -4.02
CA LEU A 383 -29.35 -35.62 -3.70
C LEU A 383 -29.44 -36.85 -4.62
N LEU A 384 -28.85 -36.80 -5.81
CA LEU A 384 -29.08 -37.81 -6.86
C LEU A 384 -27.92 -38.79 -7.02
N ASP A 385 -26.71 -38.34 -6.73
CA ASP A 385 -25.47 -39.11 -6.85
C ASP A 385 -24.40 -38.47 -5.95
N PRO A 386 -24.59 -38.48 -4.62
CA PRO A 386 -23.70 -37.81 -3.68
C PRO A 386 -22.31 -38.46 -3.59
N SER A 387 -22.19 -39.71 -4.05
CA SER A 387 -20.94 -40.48 -4.05
C SER A 387 -20.08 -40.27 -5.30
N ALA A 388 -20.55 -39.51 -6.30
CA ALA A 388 -19.79 -39.36 -7.54
C ALA A 388 -18.42 -38.69 -7.27
N PRO A 389 -17.33 -39.21 -7.85
CA PRO A 389 -16.00 -38.67 -7.60
C PRO A 389 -15.86 -37.25 -8.18
N GLU A 390 -15.25 -36.37 -7.38
CA GLU A 390 -14.88 -35.01 -7.79
C GLU A 390 -13.81 -35.03 -8.88
N PRO A 391 -13.86 -34.12 -9.87
CA PRO A 391 -12.79 -33.98 -10.83
C PRO A 391 -11.50 -33.54 -10.11
N MET A 392 -10.37 -33.93 -10.69
CA MET A 392 -9.09 -33.33 -10.29
C MET A 392 -9.10 -31.85 -10.66
N ARG A 393 -8.54 -31.00 -9.79
CA ARG A 393 -8.57 -29.53 -9.94
C ARG A 393 -7.15 -29.00 -9.81
N MET A 394 -6.73 -28.08 -10.69
CA MET A 394 -5.46 -27.37 -10.51
C MET A 394 -5.61 -26.34 -9.40
N PHE A 395 -6.57 -25.41 -9.55
CA PHE A 395 -6.86 -24.37 -8.58
C PHE A 395 -8.30 -24.49 -8.08
N ASN A 396 -8.48 -24.34 -6.77
CA ASN A 396 -9.79 -24.20 -6.17
C ASN A 396 -9.83 -22.95 -5.31
N ILE A 397 -10.55 -21.95 -5.81
CA ILE A 397 -10.73 -20.68 -5.12
C ILE A 397 -11.76 -20.91 -4.03
N LYS A 398 -11.32 -20.96 -2.78
CA LYS A 398 -12.16 -21.27 -1.60
C LYS A 398 -12.40 -20.06 -0.73
N GLY A 399 -13.61 -19.97 -0.20
CA GLY A 399 -14.05 -18.91 0.69
C GLY A 399 -14.33 -19.43 2.09
N LYS A 400 -15.17 -18.69 2.81
CA LYS A 400 -15.77 -19.12 4.07
C LYS A 400 -16.53 -20.44 3.86
N PRO A 401 -16.58 -21.32 4.88
CA PRO A 401 -17.33 -22.56 4.78
C PRO A 401 -18.83 -22.29 4.56
N ARG A 402 -19.44 -23.13 3.73
CA ARG A 402 -20.89 -23.19 3.57
C ARG A 402 -21.53 -23.68 4.87
N ILE A 403 -22.72 -23.19 5.19
CA ILE A 403 -23.48 -23.63 6.36
C ILE A 403 -24.64 -24.49 5.86
N GLU A 404 -24.44 -25.79 5.90
CA GLU A 404 -25.48 -26.76 5.51
C GLU A 404 -26.50 -26.90 6.65
N LEU A 405 -27.78 -27.02 6.29
CA LEU A 405 -28.83 -27.31 7.27
C LEU A 405 -28.71 -28.76 7.71
N THR A 406 -28.81 -29.00 9.01
CA THR A 406 -28.88 -30.35 9.58
C THR A 406 -30.19 -31.04 9.21
N ALA A 407 -30.28 -32.35 9.42
CA ALA A 407 -31.51 -33.11 9.17
C ALA A 407 -32.71 -32.56 9.98
N GLU A 408 -32.51 -32.15 11.23
CA GLU A 408 -33.55 -31.58 12.09
C GLU A 408 -34.00 -30.19 11.59
N GLU A 409 -33.05 -29.38 11.13
CA GLU A 409 -33.33 -28.08 10.56
C GLU A 409 -34.06 -28.20 9.22
N LEU A 410 -33.70 -29.18 8.38
CA LEU A 410 -34.42 -29.48 7.14
C LEU A 410 -35.85 -29.95 7.43
N ALA A 411 -36.06 -30.80 8.43
CA ALA A 411 -37.41 -31.22 8.85
C ALA A 411 -38.24 -30.00 9.30
N THR A 412 -37.66 -29.12 10.11
CA THR A 412 -38.30 -27.87 10.55
C THR A 412 -38.59 -26.95 9.36
N PHE A 413 -37.64 -26.83 8.43
CA PHE A 413 -37.76 -26.03 7.22
C PHE A 413 -38.91 -26.51 6.33
N ASN A 414 -38.98 -27.82 6.08
CA ASN A 414 -40.05 -28.43 5.31
C ASN A 414 -41.42 -28.31 5.99
N ALA A 415 -41.50 -28.45 7.31
CA ALA A 415 -42.76 -28.33 8.04
C ALA A 415 -43.30 -26.89 8.08
N THR A 416 -42.40 -25.89 8.17
CA THR A 416 -42.79 -24.52 8.53
C THR A 416 -42.55 -23.50 7.42
N TYR A 417 -41.44 -23.64 6.68
CA TYR A 417 -40.89 -22.57 5.85
C TYR A 417 -40.90 -22.87 4.34
N SER A 418 -40.95 -24.14 3.91
CA SER A 418 -40.95 -24.47 2.47
C SER A 418 -42.17 -23.89 1.74
N LYS A 419 -43.30 -23.71 2.44
CA LYS A 419 -44.52 -23.08 1.91
C LYS A 419 -44.32 -21.66 1.37
N TYR A 420 -43.24 -20.99 1.77
CA TYR A 420 -42.89 -19.66 1.29
C TYR A 420 -42.08 -19.69 -0.02
N LEU A 421 -41.63 -20.86 -0.48
CA LEU A 421 -40.91 -21.05 -1.75
C LEU A 421 -41.88 -21.06 -2.95
N LYS A 422 -42.59 -19.94 -3.11
CA LYS A 422 -43.60 -19.73 -4.16
C LYS A 422 -43.16 -18.67 -5.15
N LYS A 423 -43.54 -18.86 -6.41
CA LYS A 423 -43.24 -17.95 -7.50
C LYS A 423 -43.68 -16.52 -7.16
N GLY A 424 -42.77 -15.56 -7.35
CA GLY A 424 -43.00 -14.14 -7.08
C GLY A 424 -42.78 -13.72 -5.63
N SER A 425 -42.60 -14.66 -4.69
CA SER A 425 -42.28 -14.33 -3.30
C SER A 425 -40.87 -13.77 -3.16
N GLN A 426 -40.69 -12.80 -2.25
CA GLN A 426 -39.40 -12.32 -1.73
C GLN A 426 -39.31 -12.51 -0.21
N TYR A 427 -40.26 -13.24 0.36
CA TYR A 427 -40.41 -13.37 1.80
C TYR A 427 -40.14 -14.80 2.20
N LEU A 428 -39.08 -15.01 2.99
CA LEU A 428 -38.73 -16.29 3.58
C LEU A 428 -38.40 -16.07 5.06
N PRO A 429 -39.37 -16.16 5.99
CA PRO A 429 -39.19 -15.79 7.38
C PRO A 429 -38.45 -16.87 8.19
N TYR A 430 -37.33 -17.36 7.68
CA TYR A 430 -36.51 -18.35 8.34
C TYR A 430 -35.42 -17.65 9.18
N PRO A 431 -35.50 -17.69 10.52
CA PRO A 431 -34.63 -16.88 11.39
C PRO A 431 -33.13 -17.13 11.21
N LYS A 432 -32.74 -18.35 10.82
CA LYS A 432 -31.33 -18.71 10.60
C LYS A 432 -30.68 -17.85 9.50
N LEU A 433 -31.46 -17.32 8.55
CA LEU A 433 -30.93 -16.46 7.48
C LEU A 433 -30.50 -15.07 7.98
N TYR A 434 -31.00 -14.62 9.15
CA TYR A 434 -30.87 -13.22 9.57
C TYR A 434 -29.42 -12.80 9.83
N ALA A 435 -28.57 -13.74 10.27
CA ALA A 435 -27.15 -13.50 10.51
C ALA A 435 -26.31 -13.41 9.23
N TYR A 436 -26.86 -13.77 8.07
CA TYR A 436 -26.12 -13.94 6.82
C TYR A 436 -26.56 -12.96 5.73
N TYR A 437 -26.85 -11.72 6.14
CA TYR A 437 -27.19 -10.64 5.23
C TYR A 437 -26.14 -10.49 4.11
N GLY A 438 -26.60 -10.40 2.86
CA GLY A 438 -25.75 -10.33 1.68
C GLY A 438 -25.15 -11.68 1.25
N GLY A 439 -25.38 -12.77 1.99
CA GLY A 439 -25.08 -14.13 1.52
C GLY A 439 -26.08 -14.62 0.48
N MET A 440 -26.05 -15.91 0.19
CA MET A 440 -27.03 -16.60 -0.67
C MET A 440 -27.61 -17.79 0.08
N PHE A 441 -28.92 -17.94 -0.02
CA PHE A 441 -29.64 -19.13 0.40
C PHE A 441 -29.82 -20.06 -0.80
N TYR A 442 -29.34 -21.30 -0.68
CA TYR A 442 -29.53 -22.34 -1.67
C TYR A 442 -30.41 -23.45 -1.08
N ALA A 443 -31.44 -23.87 -1.82
CA ALA A 443 -32.30 -24.98 -1.46
C ALA A 443 -32.52 -25.89 -2.68
N LEU A 444 -32.53 -27.20 -2.45
CA LEU A 444 -32.65 -28.24 -3.46
C LEU A 444 -33.68 -29.27 -2.98
N SER A 445 -34.67 -29.52 -3.82
CA SER A 445 -35.76 -30.45 -3.58
C SER A 445 -35.43 -31.87 -4.04
N HIS A 446 -36.04 -32.88 -3.42
CA HIS A 446 -36.05 -34.26 -3.93
C HIS A 446 -36.91 -34.42 -5.20
N GLU A 447 -37.81 -33.48 -5.48
CA GLU A 447 -38.67 -33.52 -6.66
C GLU A 447 -37.94 -33.09 -7.93
N VAL A 448 -38.23 -33.79 -9.02
CA VAL A 448 -37.68 -33.50 -10.34
C VAL A 448 -38.56 -32.46 -11.04
N GLU A 449 -37.96 -31.35 -11.44
CA GLU A 449 -38.59 -30.31 -12.24
C GLU A 449 -38.66 -30.72 -13.72
N ILE A 450 -37.51 -31.10 -14.29
CA ILE A 450 -37.37 -31.41 -15.72
C ILE A 450 -36.42 -32.61 -15.91
N TYR A 451 -36.69 -33.44 -16.92
CA TYR A 451 -35.76 -34.46 -17.41
C TYR A 451 -35.09 -33.96 -18.71
N ARG A 452 -33.76 -33.86 -18.73
CA ARG A 452 -32.98 -33.56 -19.93
C ARG A 452 -33.12 -34.70 -20.94
N ASN A 453 -33.30 -34.37 -22.21
CA ASN A 453 -33.40 -35.34 -23.32
C ASN A 453 -34.49 -36.42 -23.14
N GLY A 454 -35.41 -36.27 -22.18
CA GLY A 454 -36.43 -37.27 -21.84
C GLY A 454 -35.92 -38.51 -21.09
N GLU A 455 -34.62 -38.62 -20.82
CA GLU A 455 -34.00 -39.77 -20.17
C GLU A 455 -34.25 -39.76 -18.65
N ARG A 456 -34.79 -40.86 -18.11
CA ARG A 456 -35.19 -40.94 -16.69
C ARG A 456 -34.24 -41.76 -15.83
N ASN A 457 -33.42 -42.60 -16.44
CA ASN A 457 -32.59 -43.57 -15.71
C ASN A 457 -31.27 -42.97 -15.24
N LYS A 458 -30.80 -41.90 -15.88
CA LYS A 458 -29.54 -41.23 -15.53
C LYS A 458 -29.78 -40.13 -14.50
N PRO A 459 -29.13 -40.17 -13.32
CA PRO A 459 -29.21 -39.10 -12.32
C PRO A 459 -28.93 -37.70 -12.88
N ARG A 460 -27.99 -37.57 -13.81
CA ARG A 460 -27.57 -36.29 -14.41
C ARG A 460 -28.59 -35.65 -15.35
N ASP A 461 -29.54 -36.44 -15.84
CA ASP A 461 -30.62 -35.93 -16.68
C ASP A 461 -31.79 -35.41 -15.84
N ARG A 462 -31.81 -35.65 -14.53
CA ARG A 462 -32.83 -35.13 -13.62
C ARG A 462 -32.44 -33.73 -13.13
N VAL A 463 -33.18 -32.72 -13.53
CA VAL A 463 -33.07 -31.35 -13.02
C VAL A 463 -34.07 -31.23 -11.87
N LEU A 464 -33.55 -31.11 -10.65
CA LEU A 464 -34.37 -30.96 -9.44
C LEU A 464 -34.92 -29.55 -9.29
N TYR A 465 -36.07 -29.42 -8.63
CA TYR A 465 -36.52 -28.11 -8.15
C TYR A 465 -35.47 -27.54 -7.21
N ARG A 466 -35.16 -26.25 -7.38
CA ARG A 466 -34.12 -25.57 -6.62
C ARG A 466 -34.37 -24.07 -6.56
N GLU A 467 -33.88 -23.46 -5.49
CA GLU A 467 -33.86 -22.02 -5.27
C GLU A 467 -32.44 -21.58 -4.91
N PHE A 468 -32.01 -20.46 -5.47
CA PHE A 468 -30.76 -19.77 -5.14
C PHE A 468 -31.04 -18.29 -5.21
N SER A 469 -31.16 -17.67 -4.04
CA SER A 469 -31.48 -16.26 -3.90
C SER A 469 -30.60 -15.62 -2.85
N ARG A 470 -30.26 -14.35 -3.04
CA ARG A 470 -29.51 -13.56 -2.08
C ARG A 470 -30.35 -13.23 -0.87
N ILE A 471 -29.68 -13.21 0.27
CA ILE A 471 -30.27 -12.95 1.57
C ILE A 471 -30.28 -11.44 1.80
N GLY A 472 -31.48 -10.86 1.83
CA GLY A 472 -31.77 -9.49 2.23
C GLY A 472 -31.89 -9.32 3.75
N LYS A 473 -32.26 -8.11 4.18
CA LYS A 473 -32.42 -7.80 5.62
C LYS A 473 -33.58 -8.60 6.21
N ASN A 474 -33.46 -9.03 7.46
CA ASN A 474 -34.50 -9.74 8.22
C ASN A 474 -35.05 -11.00 7.51
N GLY A 475 -34.20 -11.69 6.73
CA GLY A 475 -34.56 -12.92 5.99
C GLY A 475 -35.45 -12.70 4.78
N ALA A 476 -35.66 -11.45 4.34
CA ALA A 476 -36.16 -11.21 2.99
C ALA A 476 -35.16 -11.77 1.97
N LEU A 477 -35.63 -12.11 0.77
CA LEU A 477 -34.79 -12.42 -0.38
C LEU A 477 -34.70 -11.17 -1.26
N THR A 478 -33.53 -10.83 -1.78
CA THR A 478 -33.42 -9.64 -2.66
C THR A 478 -33.96 -9.93 -4.07
N GLU A 479 -33.87 -11.17 -4.53
CA GLU A 479 -34.49 -11.64 -5.77
C GLU A 479 -35.84 -12.31 -5.49
N ARG A 480 -36.74 -12.23 -6.49
CA ARG A 480 -38.01 -12.95 -6.47
C ARG A 480 -37.77 -14.41 -6.81
N ILE A 481 -38.37 -15.31 -6.02
CA ILE A 481 -38.44 -16.72 -6.33
C ILE A 481 -39.11 -16.90 -7.70
N VAL A 482 -38.46 -17.64 -8.59
CA VAL A 482 -38.87 -17.71 -10.01
C VAL A 482 -39.90 -18.79 -10.31
N LYS A 483 -40.09 -19.75 -9.40
CA LYS A 483 -40.96 -20.92 -9.57
C LYS A 483 -41.54 -21.43 -8.26
N ASP A 484 -42.62 -22.19 -8.35
CA ASP A 484 -43.22 -22.87 -7.21
C ASP A 484 -42.45 -24.15 -6.91
N ILE A 485 -41.85 -24.23 -5.73
CA ILE A 485 -41.21 -25.45 -5.25
C ILE A 485 -42.25 -26.26 -4.45
N PRO A 486 -42.36 -27.58 -4.68
CA PRO A 486 -43.28 -28.43 -3.92
C PRO A 486 -43.02 -28.38 -2.41
N ASP A 487 -44.08 -28.22 -1.63
CA ASP A 487 -43.98 -28.06 -0.17
C ASP A 487 -43.50 -29.35 0.50
N GLY A 488 -42.62 -29.22 1.49
CA GLY A 488 -42.10 -30.35 2.25
C GLY A 488 -41.04 -31.19 1.54
N THR A 489 -40.56 -30.76 0.37
CA THR A 489 -39.70 -31.60 -0.49
C THR A 489 -38.22 -31.22 -0.48
N ILE A 490 -37.80 -30.23 0.32
CA ILE A 490 -36.39 -29.79 0.36
C ILE A 490 -35.52 -30.87 1.00
N GLY A 491 -34.62 -31.45 0.20
CA GLY A 491 -33.69 -32.49 0.62
C GLY A 491 -32.31 -31.95 1.04
N TYR A 492 -31.94 -30.77 0.53
CA TYR A 492 -30.68 -30.12 0.85
C TYR A 492 -30.87 -28.61 0.85
N ALA A 493 -30.29 -27.93 1.83
CA ALA A 493 -30.25 -26.48 1.86
C ALA A 493 -28.96 -26.01 2.53
N ALA A 494 -28.42 -24.91 2.03
CA ALA A 494 -27.19 -24.34 2.55
C ALA A 494 -27.22 -22.81 2.47
N ILE A 495 -26.46 -22.18 3.36
CA ILE A 495 -26.19 -20.76 3.35
C ILE A 495 -24.75 -20.56 2.89
N ILE A 496 -24.60 -19.84 1.79
CA ILE A 496 -23.32 -19.43 1.24
C ILE A 496 -23.05 -18.03 1.77
N GLN A 497 -22.01 -17.89 2.57
CA GLN A 497 -21.72 -16.65 3.29
C GLN A 497 -21.13 -15.60 2.35
N LYS A 498 -21.36 -14.32 2.67
CA LYS A 498 -20.68 -13.22 2.01
C LYS A 498 -19.22 -13.15 2.45
N GLU A 499 -18.33 -12.97 1.48
CA GLU A 499 -16.93 -12.64 1.76
C GLU A 499 -16.78 -11.17 2.17
N ASP A 500 -15.70 -10.87 2.89
CA ASP A 500 -15.43 -9.50 3.33
C ASP A 500 -15.04 -8.63 2.14
N ASP A 501 -14.23 -9.20 1.23
CA ASP A 501 -13.76 -8.56 0.00
C ASP A 501 -13.79 -9.51 -1.20
N PHE A 502 -13.76 -8.93 -2.39
CA PHE A 502 -13.53 -9.68 -3.62
C PHE A 502 -12.11 -10.26 -3.65
N LEU A 503 -11.98 -11.51 -4.09
CA LEU A 503 -10.68 -12.07 -4.46
C LEU A 503 -10.45 -11.93 -5.95
N GLU A 504 -9.26 -11.44 -6.30
CA GLU A 504 -8.78 -11.38 -7.68
C GLU A 504 -7.81 -12.53 -7.96
N PHE A 505 -8.11 -13.30 -9.00
CA PHE A 505 -7.27 -14.37 -9.54
C PHE A 505 -6.94 -14.04 -11.00
N LYS A 506 -5.73 -13.55 -11.26
CA LYS A 506 -5.23 -13.38 -12.62
C LYS A 506 -4.59 -14.68 -13.09
N CYS A 507 -5.13 -15.24 -14.15
CA CYS A 507 -4.78 -16.55 -14.65
C CYS A 507 -3.36 -16.59 -15.25
N PRO A 508 -2.69 -17.75 -15.18
CA PRO A 508 -1.56 -18.04 -16.03
C PRO A 508 -2.02 -18.36 -17.46
N HIS A 509 -1.08 -18.40 -18.39
CA HIS A 509 -1.33 -19.00 -19.71
C HIS A 509 -1.35 -20.53 -19.57
N PHE A 510 -2.52 -21.13 -19.74
CA PHE A 510 -2.67 -22.58 -19.79
C PHE A 510 -2.37 -23.12 -21.19
N ILE A 511 -1.42 -24.04 -21.30
CA ILE A 511 -1.14 -24.80 -22.53
C ILE A 511 -1.41 -26.27 -22.27
N GLU A 512 -2.52 -26.77 -22.81
CA GLU A 512 -2.98 -28.12 -22.54
C GLU A 512 -2.51 -29.11 -23.61
N LEU A 513 -1.73 -30.09 -23.18
CA LEU A 513 -1.24 -31.22 -23.95
C LEU A 513 -1.84 -32.53 -23.39
N GLY A 514 -1.94 -33.58 -24.21
CA GLY A 514 -2.55 -34.87 -23.85
C GLY A 514 -4.03 -35.03 -24.27
N ASP A 515 -4.44 -36.18 -24.80
CA ASP A 515 -5.76 -36.36 -25.46
C ASP A 515 -6.95 -36.58 -24.50
N SER A 516 -6.67 -36.72 -23.21
CA SER A 516 -7.64 -37.13 -22.21
C SER A 516 -7.74 -36.13 -21.07
N ARG A 517 -7.94 -34.83 -21.35
CA ARG A 517 -8.23 -33.87 -20.28
C ARG A 517 -9.43 -34.33 -19.47
N ARG A 518 -9.20 -34.55 -18.18
CA ARG A 518 -10.14 -35.07 -17.18
C ARG A 518 -9.91 -34.37 -15.83
N PHE A 519 -9.60 -33.10 -15.91
CA PHE A 519 -9.35 -32.20 -14.79
C PHE A 519 -9.93 -30.82 -15.10
N LEU A 520 -10.01 -30.00 -14.06
CA LEU A 520 -10.49 -28.63 -14.09
C LEU A 520 -9.33 -27.67 -13.78
N ASN A 521 -9.18 -26.60 -14.56
CA ASN A 521 -8.14 -25.60 -14.29
C ASN A 521 -8.52 -24.78 -13.06
N ILE A 522 -9.76 -24.28 -13.01
CA ILE A 522 -10.22 -23.42 -11.92
C ILE A 522 -11.61 -23.85 -11.46
N GLU A 523 -11.73 -24.31 -10.21
CA GLU A 523 -13.00 -24.40 -9.50
C GLU A 523 -13.20 -23.14 -8.65
N VAL A 524 -14.38 -22.53 -8.74
CA VAL A 524 -14.80 -21.40 -7.93
C VAL A 524 -15.77 -21.90 -6.87
N SER A 525 -15.24 -22.16 -5.68
CA SER A 525 -15.99 -22.54 -4.48
C SER A 525 -16.10 -21.38 -3.48
N ARG A 526 -15.91 -20.14 -3.97
CA ARG A 526 -15.93 -18.89 -3.21
C ARG A 526 -16.85 -17.89 -3.92
N PRO A 527 -17.74 -17.18 -3.21
CA PRO A 527 -18.46 -16.06 -3.80
C PRO A 527 -17.58 -14.79 -3.84
N MET A 528 -17.97 -13.81 -4.65
CA MET A 528 -17.22 -12.54 -4.81
C MET A 528 -15.80 -12.78 -5.33
N VAL A 529 -15.72 -13.32 -6.55
CA VAL A 529 -14.45 -13.66 -7.21
C VAL A 529 -14.36 -12.97 -8.56
N ARG A 530 -13.19 -12.41 -8.85
CA ARG A 530 -12.80 -11.91 -10.18
C ARG A 530 -11.72 -12.82 -10.76
N ILE A 531 -12.05 -13.53 -11.82
CA ILE A 531 -11.10 -14.27 -12.64
C ILE A 531 -10.72 -13.38 -13.81
N LYS A 532 -9.42 -13.13 -13.99
CA LYS A 532 -8.94 -12.20 -15.00
C LYS A 532 -7.90 -12.82 -15.91
N ASN A 533 -7.80 -12.28 -17.13
CA ASN A 533 -6.70 -12.58 -18.06
C ASN A 533 -6.59 -14.08 -18.35
N LEU A 534 -7.71 -14.78 -18.48
CA LEU A 534 -7.68 -16.19 -18.84
C LEU A 534 -7.07 -16.31 -20.23
N VAL A 535 -5.92 -16.96 -20.35
CA VAL A 535 -5.39 -17.36 -21.65
C VAL A 535 -5.27 -18.87 -21.65
N HIS A 536 -5.99 -19.52 -22.56
CA HIS A 536 -6.01 -20.98 -22.66
C HIS A 536 -5.81 -21.44 -24.10
N THR A 537 -4.84 -22.33 -24.29
CA THR A 537 -4.54 -22.96 -25.57
C THR A 537 -4.56 -24.46 -25.43
N SER A 538 -5.49 -25.12 -26.13
CA SER A 538 -5.59 -26.57 -26.21
C SER A 538 -5.00 -27.08 -27.53
N TRP A 539 -4.06 -28.02 -27.45
CA TRP A 539 -3.48 -28.73 -28.60
C TRP A 539 -4.00 -30.17 -28.72
N GLN A 540 -5.24 -30.42 -28.30
CA GLN A 540 -5.84 -31.75 -28.28
C GLN A 540 -6.43 -32.14 -29.65
N THR A 541 -6.55 -33.46 -29.93
CA THR A 541 -7.07 -33.96 -31.22
C THR A 541 -8.48 -34.54 -31.10
N ASN A 542 -9.19 -34.66 -32.23
CA ASN A 542 -10.58 -35.12 -32.34
C ASN A 542 -10.82 -36.62 -32.02
N ALA A 543 -9.80 -37.39 -31.65
CA ALA A 543 -9.87 -38.86 -31.72
C ALA A 543 -10.37 -39.58 -30.45
N THR A 544 -10.61 -38.86 -29.36
CA THR A 544 -11.00 -39.48 -28.07
C THR A 544 -12.14 -38.69 -27.45
N SER A 545 -13.06 -39.39 -26.78
CA SER A 545 -14.22 -38.77 -26.14
C SER A 545 -13.83 -37.89 -24.95
N LEU A 546 -14.45 -36.71 -24.91
CA LEU A 546 -14.05 -35.53 -24.15
C LEU A 546 -15.02 -35.15 -23.06
N GLU A 547 -15.82 -36.11 -22.60
CA GLU A 547 -17.03 -35.83 -21.83
C GLU A 547 -16.80 -34.84 -20.67
N SER A 548 -15.64 -34.73 -20.02
CA SER A 548 -15.41 -33.75 -18.93
C SER A 548 -14.35 -32.68 -19.24
N ARG A 549 -14.71 -31.54 -19.85
CA ARG A 549 -13.75 -30.43 -20.13
C ARG A 549 -14.27 -29.05 -19.80
N VAL A 550 -14.44 -28.77 -18.51
CA VAL A 550 -14.66 -27.40 -18.01
C VAL A 550 -13.31 -26.76 -17.70
N VAL A 551 -13.02 -25.54 -18.18
CA VAL A 551 -11.83 -24.75 -17.79
C VAL A 551 -12.09 -24.04 -16.48
N ILE A 552 -13.23 -23.33 -16.42
CA ILE A 552 -13.68 -22.65 -15.22
C ILE A 552 -15.04 -23.19 -14.84
N SER A 553 -15.12 -23.76 -13.64
CA SER A 553 -16.37 -24.22 -13.04
C SER A 553 -16.68 -23.34 -11.85
N ALA A 554 -17.95 -22.96 -11.70
CA ALA A 554 -18.46 -22.38 -10.47
C ALA A 554 -19.78 -23.06 -10.13
N ARG A 555 -19.96 -23.40 -8.86
CA ARG A 555 -21.17 -24.08 -8.39
C ARG A 555 -21.61 -23.57 -7.04
N GLU A 556 -22.90 -23.28 -6.90
CA GLU A 556 -23.49 -22.90 -5.61
C GLU A 556 -22.75 -21.69 -5.01
N VAL A 557 -22.48 -20.66 -5.81
CA VAL A 557 -21.80 -19.42 -5.39
C VAL A 557 -22.54 -18.19 -5.91
N PHE A 558 -22.00 -16.99 -5.71
CA PHE A 558 -22.53 -15.76 -6.28
C PHE A 558 -21.43 -14.74 -6.56
N ASP A 559 -21.72 -13.75 -7.41
CA ASP A 559 -20.78 -12.69 -7.79
C ASP A 559 -19.48 -13.26 -8.38
N VAL A 560 -19.62 -13.99 -9.49
CA VAL A 560 -18.49 -14.51 -10.26
C VAL A 560 -18.30 -13.64 -11.48
N PHE A 561 -17.14 -13.00 -11.56
CA PHE A 561 -16.75 -12.12 -12.64
C PHE A 561 -15.61 -12.78 -13.42
N CYS A 562 -15.79 -12.96 -14.72
CA CYS A 562 -14.76 -13.38 -15.65
C CYS A 562 -14.46 -12.20 -16.58
N GLU A 563 -13.26 -11.64 -16.51
CA GLU A 563 -12.88 -10.42 -17.21
C GLU A 563 -11.64 -10.69 -18.08
N TYR A 564 -11.65 -10.27 -19.34
CA TYR A 564 -10.52 -10.36 -20.27
C TYR A 564 -10.03 -11.81 -20.45
N GLY A 565 -10.69 -12.58 -21.30
CA GLY A 565 -10.35 -13.97 -21.57
C GLY A 565 -10.10 -14.23 -23.06
N GLU A 566 -9.26 -15.21 -23.34
CA GLU A 566 -9.14 -15.87 -24.63
C GLU A 566 -8.95 -17.37 -24.40
N THR A 567 -9.71 -18.17 -25.14
CA THR A 567 -9.70 -19.62 -24.99
C THR A 567 -9.96 -20.32 -26.32
N THR A 568 -9.30 -21.44 -26.51
CA THR A 568 -9.64 -22.36 -27.60
C THR A 568 -10.81 -23.27 -27.20
N CYS A 569 -11.95 -23.11 -27.88
CA CYS A 569 -13.05 -24.08 -27.80
C CYS A 569 -12.76 -25.29 -28.72
N HIS A 570 -12.98 -26.51 -28.23
CA HIS A 570 -12.75 -27.73 -29.03
C HIS A 570 -14.01 -28.10 -29.85
N PRO A 571 -13.95 -28.17 -31.19
CA PRO A 571 -15.15 -28.21 -32.04
C PRO A 571 -15.75 -29.62 -32.25
N ALA A 572 -15.10 -30.68 -31.79
CA ALA A 572 -15.37 -32.05 -32.27
C ALA A 572 -16.45 -32.84 -31.52
N GLU A 573 -16.92 -32.42 -30.33
CA GLU A 573 -17.89 -33.21 -29.55
C GLU A 573 -18.96 -32.35 -28.84
N ASN A 574 -20.14 -32.95 -28.63
CA ASN A 574 -21.23 -32.36 -27.85
C ASN A 574 -20.81 -32.22 -26.38
N GLY A 575 -20.74 -31.00 -25.84
CA GLY A 575 -20.61 -30.75 -24.39
C GLY A 575 -19.25 -30.26 -23.87
N SER A 576 -18.34 -29.79 -24.74
CA SER A 576 -17.18 -29.01 -24.32
C SER A 576 -17.61 -27.60 -23.86
N TYR A 577 -17.29 -27.22 -22.62
CA TYR A 577 -17.63 -25.90 -22.08
C TYR A 577 -16.37 -25.22 -21.60
N VAL A 578 -16.07 -24.03 -22.08
CA VAL A 578 -14.94 -23.31 -21.48
C VAL A 578 -15.29 -22.87 -20.06
N ILE A 579 -16.47 -22.29 -19.90
CA ILE A 579 -17.00 -21.85 -18.60
C ILE A 579 -18.29 -22.63 -18.34
N CYS A 580 -18.38 -23.30 -17.19
CA CYS A 580 -19.59 -23.96 -16.73
C CYS A 580 -19.97 -23.44 -15.34
N ILE A 581 -20.98 -22.58 -15.29
CA ILE A 581 -21.46 -21.98 -14.04
C ILE A 581 -22.85 -22.51 -13.74
N ARG A 582 -23.03 -23.06 -12.53
CA ARG A 582 -24.25 -23.75 -12.11
C ARG A 582 -24.71 -23.21 -10.76
N ASP A 583 -26.03 -23.14 -10.58
CA ASP A 583 -26.65 -22.81 -9.29
C ASP A 583 -26.03 -21.55 -8.64
N THR A 584 -25.75 -20.53 -9.46
CA THR A 584 -24.98 -19.35 -9.09
C THR A 584 -25.76 -18.08 -9.40
N CYS A 585 -25.74 -17.11 -8.49
CA CYS A 585 -26.33 -15.78 -8.71
C CYS A 585 -25.29 -14.78 -9.24
N ASN A 586 -25.70 -13.86 -10.12
CA ASN A 586 -24.88 -12.72 -10.58
C ASN A 586 -23.54 -13.15 -11.19
N VAL A 587 -23.61 -13.65 -12.43
CA VAL A 587 -22.45 -13.97 -13.24
C VAL A 587 -22.21 -12.84 -14.23
N HIS A 588 -20.97 -12.37 -14.29
CA HIS A 588 -20.54 -11.34 -15.22
C HIS A 588 -19.42 -11.89 -16.10
N ILE A 589 -19.57 -11.78 -17.41
CA ILE A 589 -18.56 -12.17 -18.39
C ILE A 589 -18.30 -10.93 -19.25
N ASP A 590 -17.06 -10.44 -19.21
CA ASP A 590 -16.64 -9.23 -19.92
C ASP A 590 -15.36 -9.50 -20.74
N ASN A 591 -15.34 -9.02 -21.99
CA ASN A 591 -14.23 -9.14 -22.94
C ASN A 591 -13.66 -10.58 -23.03
N TYR A 592 -14.51 -11.56 -23.33
CA TYR A 592 -14.19 -13.00 -23.39
C TYR A 592 -14.25 -13.59 -24.79
#